data_AF-A0A090WUB7-F1
#
_entry.id   AF-A0A090WUB7-F1
#
_cell.length_a   1.000
_cell.length_b   1.000
_cell.length_c   1.000
_cell.angle_alpha   90.00
_cell.angle_beta   90.00
_cell.angle_gamma   90.00
#
_symmetry.space_group_name_H-M   'P 1'
#
loop_
_entity.id
_entity.type
_entity.pdbx_description
1 polymer ?
#
loop_
_entity_poly.entity_id
_entity_poly.type
_entity_poly.pdbx_seq_one_letter_code
_entity_poly.pdbx_strand_id
1 'polypeptide(L)'
;MAYGGDGSAYLPHNSKNFENWIVEDVNNAIIENIDCTSTKSNLFISGLSMGGYGALRLGAKHTETYSAISGHSSITDITQMHLFVEEDEALYTEKEQTETSVFDMMLSNKNNLPPTRFDCGKDDLLIEHNRKLHNQLIAQKIPHVYEEFEGAHEWPYWQEHIKKSLLFFNNINT
;
A
#
# COMPACT_ATOMS: atom_id res chain seq x y z
N MET A 1 -23.57 5.04 12.49
CA MET A 1 -22.40 5.90 12.77
C MET A 1 -21.28 5.38 11.90
N ALA A 2 -21.01 6.03 10.77
CA ALA A 2 -19.89 5.69 9.91
C ALA A 2 -18.60 6.11 10.64
N TYR A 3 -17.69 5.16 10.88
CA TYR A 3 -16.36 5.49 11.33
C TYR A 3 -15.68 6.22 10.17
N GLY A 4 -15.52 7.55 10.27
CA GLY A 4 -15.01 8.42 9.19
C GLY A 4 -13.54 8.22 8.79
N GLY A 5 -13.03 6.98 8.86
CA GLY A 5 -11.75 6.54 8.31
C GLY A 5 -11.90 5.75 7.01
N ASP A 6 -13.07 5.13 6.77
CA ASP A 6 -13.35 4.27 5.60
C ASP A 6 -13.26 5.00 4.26
N GLY A 7 -13.17 6.33 4.29
CA GLY A 7 -13.07 7.22 3.14
C GLY A 7 -11.85 8.10 3.01
N SER A 8 -10.91 7.99 3.93
CA SER A 8 -9.77 8.92 3.94
C SER A 8 -8.78 8.64 2.80
N ALA A 9 -8.81 7.42 2.24
CA ALA A 9 -7.77 6.89 1.36
C ALA A 9 -6.35 7.09 1.94
N TYR A 10 -6.21 7.02 3.27
CA TYR A 10 -4.94 7.28 3.98
C TYR A 10 -4.29 8.61 3.61
N LEU A 11 -5.12 9.61 3.31
CA LEU A 11 -4.70 10.99 3.06
C LEU A 11 -5.20 11.85 4.22
N PRO A 12 -4.57 13.02 4.44
CA PRO A 12 -5.14 14.03 5.31
C PRO A 12 -6.57 14.37 4.86
N HIS A 13 -7.51 14.36 5.81
CA HIS A 13 -8.92 14.60 5.58
C HIS A 13 -9.59 15.19 6.83
N ASN A 14 -10.40 16.24 6.68
CA ASN A 14 -11.19 16.87 7.75
C ASN A 14 -10.40 17.04 9.06
N SER A 15 -9.28 17.77 8.99
CA SER A 15 -8.34 18.06 10.09
C SER A 15 -7.69 16.85 10.79
N LYS A 16 -7.84 15.64 10.24
CA LYS A 16 -7.13 14.44 10.66
C LYS A 16 -6.08 14.06 9.63
N ASN A 17 -4.87 13.76 10.07
CA ASN A 17 -3.78 13.31 9.20
C ASN A 17 -3.55 11.81 9.39
N PHE A 18 -4.35 10.99 8.69
CA PHE A 18 -4.24 9.53 8.76
C PHE A 18 -2.90 9.00 8.25
N GLU A 19 -2.27 9.73 7.33
CA GLU A 19 -0.92 9.42 6.86
C GLU A 19 0.11 9.52 7.99
N ASN A 20 0.18 10.67 8.69
CA ASN A 20 1.09 10.81 9.83
C ASN A 20 0.74 9.85 10.96
N TRP A 21 -0.56 9.59 11.20
CA TRP A 21 -0.96 8.64 12.23
C TRP A 21 -0.39 7.24 11.96
N ILE A 22 -0.41 6.78 10.70
CA ILE A 22 0.16 5.48 10.32
C ILE A 22 1.68 5.50 10.34
N VAL A 23 2.30 6.53 9.74
CA VAL A 23 3.75 6.56 9.49
C VAL A 23 4.54 6.95 10.75
N GLU A 24 3.97 7.74 11.65
CA GLU A 24 4.65 8.23 12.85
C GLU A 24 4.02 7.67 14.12
N ASP A 25 2.73 7.96 14.37
CA ASP A 25 2.12 7.69 15.68
C ASP A 25 2.07 6.19 16.01
N VAL A 26 1.65 5.36 15.06
CA VAL A 26 1.61 3.89 15.24
C VAL A 26 3.02 3.34 15.48
N ASN A 27 4.01 3.79 14.71
CA ASN A 27 5.38 3.31 14.85
C ASN A 27 5.99 3.70 16.20
N ASN A 28 5.77 4.95 16.63
CA ASN A 28 6.22 5.43 17.94
C ASN A 28 5.53 4.66 19.07
N ALA A 29 4.23 4.42 18.96
CA ALA A 29 3.49 3.65 19.96
C ALA A 29 4.02 2.21 20.07
N ILE A 30 4.36 1.55 18.95
CA ILE A 30 4.97 0.21 18.98
C ILE A 30 6.34 0.26 19.68
N ILE A 31 7.21 1.20 19.30
CA ILE A 31 8.53 1.36 19.91
C ILE A 31 8.44 1.62 21.42
N GLU A 32 7.46 2.40 21.86
CA GLU A 32 7.25 2.72 23.27
C GLU A 32 6.69 1.56 24.10
N ASN A 33 5.93 0.65 23.48
CA ASN A 33 5.14 -0.36 24.20
C ASN A 33 5.60 -1.81 23.97
N ILE A 34 6.49 -2.07 23.01
CA ILE A 34 6.95 -3.42 22.67
C ILE A 34 8.48 -3.50 22.84
N ASP A 35 8.92 -4.13 23.94
CA ASP A 35 10.31 -4.15 24.41
C ASP A 35 11.36 -4.59 23.36
N CYS A 36 10.99 -5.47 22.41
CA CYS A 36 11.91 -5.96 21.38
C CYS A 36 12.03 -5.04 20.16
N THR A 37 11.35 -3.90 20.15
CA THR A 37 11.35 -2.94 19.05
C THR A 37 12.09 -1.66 19.43
N SER A 38 12.59 -0.96 18.41
CA SER A 38 13.35 0.29 18.55
C SER A 38 13.42 1.01 17.22
N THR A 39 13.94 2.24 17.21
CA THR A 39 14.21 3.03 16.00
C THR A 39 15.22 2.39 15.04
N LYS A 40 15.92 1.32 15.45
CA LYS A 40 16.82 0.54 14.59
C LYS A 40 16.18 -0.72 14.01
N SER A 41 14.91 -0.98 14.34
CA SER A 41 14.21 -2.17 13.85
C SER A 41 13.86 -1.98 12.39
N ASN A 42 13.94 -3.06 11.63
CA ASN A 42 13.39 -3.05 10.28
C ASN A 42 11.88 -2.93 10.35
N LEU A 43 11.35 -1.94 9.63
CA LEU A 43 9.93 -1.72 9.55
C LEU A 43 9.45 -2.12 8.15
N PHE A 44 8.38 -2.91 8.11
CA PHE A 44 7.75 -3.36 6.88
C PHE A 44 6.29 -2.95 6.89
N ILE A 45 5.73 -2.67 5.72
CA ILE A 45 4.31 -2.34 5.58
C ILE A 45 3.67 -3.23 4.52
N SER A 46 2.50 -3.77 4.86
CA SER A 46 1.68 -4.57 3.95
C SER A 46 0.20 -4.29 4.16
N GLY A 47 -0.59 -4.43 3.11
CA GLY A 47 -2.04 -4.28 3.18
C GLY A 47 -2.75 -4.95 2.01
N LEU A 48 -4.06 -5.10 2.14
CA LEU A 48 -4.94 -5.68 1.12
C LEU A 48 -5.97 -4.66 0.62
N SER A 49 -6.38 -4.73 -0.65
CA SER A 49 -7.40 -3.84 -1.22
C SER A 49 -7.07 -2.35 -1.05
N MET A 50 -7.95 -1.59 -0.41
CA MET A 50 -7.67 -0.22 0.05
C MET A 50 -6.41 -0.16 0.92
N GLY A 51 -6.22 -1.07 1.87
CA GLY A 51 -4.98 -1.16 2.66
C GLY A 51 -3.73 -1.41 1.81
N GLY A 52 -3.88 -2.11 0.69
CA GLY A 52 -2.81 -2.32 -0.29
C GLY A 52 -2.42 -1.03 -1.00
N TYR A 53 -3.39 -0.18 -1.34
CA TYR A 53 -3.14 1.20 -1.81
C TYR A 53 -2.35 1.99 -0.77
N GLY A 54 -2.78 1.97 0.49
CA GLY A 54 -2.10 2.63 1.60
C GLY A 54 -0.66 2.15 1.75
N ALA A 55 -0.44 0.84 1.80
CA ALA A 55 0.89 0.25 1.98
C ALA A 55 1.85 0.62 0.84
N LEU A 56 1.41 0.49 -0.41
CA LEU A 56 2.25 0.78 -1.58
C LEU A 56 2.54 2.28 -1.71
N ARG A 57 1.53 3.14 -1.53
CA ARG A 57 1.67 4.59 -1.66
C ARG A 57 2.49 5.20 -0.51
N LEU A 58 2.15 4.89 0.74
CA LEU A 58 2.87 5.40 1.91
C LEU A 58 4.30 4.87 1.95
N GLY A 59 4.49 3.59 1.62
CA GLY A 59 5.80 2.98 1.52
C GLY A 59 6.68 3.64 0.44
N ALA A 60 6.11 4.00 -0.70
CA ALA A 60 6.81 4.71 -1.76
C ALA A 60 7.07 6.20 -1.43
N LYS A 61 6.21 6.83 -0.62
CA LYS A 61 6.36 8.24 -0.21
C LYS A 61 7.40 8.41 0.90
N HIS A 62 7.38 7.52 1.88
CA HIS A 62 8.25 7.55 3.07
C HIS A 62 9.36 6.50 2.94
N THR A 63 10.18 6.66 1.89
CA THR A 63 11.20 5.68 1.47
C THR A 63 12.23 5.34 2.55
N GLU A 64 12.54 6.28 3.44
CA GLU A 64 13.50 6.10 4.55
C GLU A 64 12.90 5.37 5.75
N THR A 65 11.58 5.22 5.81
CA THR A 65 10.87 4.63 6.96
C THR A 65 10.75 3.11 6.85
N TYR A 66 10.55 2.58 5.64
CA TYR A 66 10.23 1.17 5.43
C TYR A 66 11.37 0.42 4.74
N SER A 67 11.78 -0.70 5.31
CA SER A 67 12.79 -1.60 4.75
C SER A 67 12.27 -2.40 3.56
N ALA A 68 10.96 -2.65 3.47
CA ALA A 68 10.28 -3.20 2.30
C ALA A 68 8.75 -3.01 2.40
N ILE A 69 8.09 -3.06 1.25
CA ILE A 69 6.65 -2.77 1.12
C ILE A 69 5.95 -3.91 0.38
N SER A 70 4.70 -4.20 0.75
CA SER A 70 3.89 -5.17 0.02
C SER A 70 2.41 -4.83 -0.10
N GLY A 71 1.74 -5.32 -1.15
CA GLY A 71 0.29 -5.14 -1.35
C GLY A 71 -0.39 -6.39 -1.93
N HIS A 72 -1.64 -6.62 -1.53
CA HIS A 72 -2.46 -7.73 -2.00
C HIS A 72 -3.78 -7.22 -2.58
N SER A 73 -4.14 -7.62 -3.80
CA SER A 73 -5.37 -7.16 -4.47
C SER A 73 -5.53 -5.64 -4.38
N SER A 74 -4.45 -4.88 -4.57
CA SER A 74 -4.41 -3.48 -4.16
C SER A 74 -5.29 -2.62 -5.06
N ILE A 75 -5.97 -1.64 -4.47
CA ILE A 75 -6.31 -0.42 -5.20
C ILE A 75 -4.98 0.25 -5.60
N THR A 76 -4.88 0.74 -6.83
CA THR A 76 -3.63 1.34 -7.34
C THR A 76 -3.75 2.84 -7.59
N ASP A 77 -4.98 3.36 -7.60
CA ASP A 77 -5.31 4.75 -7.86
C ASP A 77 -6.57 5.11 -7.08
N ILE A 78 -6.60 6.31 -6.49
CA ILE A 78 -7.73 6.77 -5.68
C ILE A 78 -9.06 6.75 -6.44
N THR A 79 -9.02 6.91 -7.76
CA THR A 79 -10.22 6.86 -8.61
C THR A 79 -10.90 5.50 -8.59
N GLN A 80 -10.23 4.43 -8.13
CA GLN A 80 -10.82 3.09 -8.01
C GLN A 80 -11.57 2.89 -6.69
N MET A 81 -11.51 3.85 -5.75
CA MET A 81 -12.14 3.70 -4.43
C MET A 81 -13.66 3.54 -4.53
N HIS A 82 -14.30 4.19 -5.52
CA HIS A 82 -15.74 4.09 -5.79
C HIS A 82 -16.23 2.65 -6.05
N LEU A 83 -15.33 1.72 -6.38
CA LEU A 83 -15.67 0.30 -6.54
C LEU A 83 -15.98 -0.38 -5.19
N PHE A 84 -15.56 0.22 -4.08
CA PHE A 84 -15.61 -0.39 -2.74
C PHE A 84 -16.23 0.49 -1.66
N VAL A 85 -16.33 1.80 -1.88
CA VAL A 85 -16.94 2.75 -0.92
C VAL A 85 -18.06 3.54 -1.59
N GLU A 86 -19.14 3.80 -0.85
CA GLU A 86 -20.31 4.56 -1.33
C GLU A 86 -20.15 6.09 -1.20
N GLU A 87 -18.95 6.56 -0.88
CA GLU A 87 -18.71 7.98 -0.63
C GLU A 87 -18.62 8.80 -1.91
N ASP A 88 -18.84 10.10 -1.77
CA ASP A 88 -18.84 11.06 -2.88
C ASP A 88 -17.45 11.14 -3.52
N GLU A 89 -17.37 10.90 -4.84
CA GLU A 89 -16.15 11.02 -5.65
C GLU A 89 -15.49 12.40 -5.48
N ALA A 90 -16.27 13.43 -5.13
CA ALA A 90 -15.80 14.78 -4.85
C ALA A 90 -14.72 14.84 -3.74
N LEU A 91 -14.69 13.87 -2.81
CA LEU A 91 -13.69 13.78 -1.74
C LEU A 91 -12.28 13.47 -2.25
N TYR A 92 -12.19 12.93 -3.48
CA TYR A 92 -10.95 12.42 -4.07
C TYR A 92 -10.45 13.28 -5.23
N THR A 93 -11.30 14.12 -5.82
CA THR A 93 -11.00 14.92 -7.02
C THR A 93 -10.15 16.18 -6.78
N GLU A 94 -10.06 16.68 -5.54
CA GLU A 94 -9.27 17.89 -5.24
C GLU A 94 -7.79 17.62 -4.93
N LYS A 95 -7.37 16.35 -4.92
CA LYS A 95 -6.02 15.96 -4.51
C LYS A 95 -5.13 15.77 -5.75
N GLU A 96 -3.88 16.24 -5.67
CA GLU A 96 -2.94 16.10 -6.78
C GLU A 96 -2.74 14.62 -7.15
N GLN A 97 -2.70 14.32 -8.45
CA GLN A 97 -2.56 12.95 -8.95
C GLN A 97 -1.26 12.29 -8.49
N THR A 98 -0.18 13.08 -8.38
CA THR A 98 1.11 12.70 -7.81
C THR A 98 1.01 12.16 -6.38
N GLU A 99 0.00 12.58 -5.62
CA GLU A 99 -0.25 12.16 -4.24
C GLU A 99 -1.23 11.00 -4.14
N THR A 100 -1.92 10.61 -5.22
CA THR A 100 -3.07 9.70 -5.16
C THR A 100 -2.99 8.47 -6.07
N SER A 101 -1.94 8.39 -6.88
CA SER A 101 -1.61 7.25 -7.73
C SER A 101 -0.39 6.53 -7.16
N VAL A 102 -0.50 5.20 -6.98
CA VAL A 102 0.65 4.38 -6.53
C VAL A 102 1.78 4.47 -7.54
N PHE A 103 1.46 4.44 -8.84
CA PHE A 103 2.46 4.53 -9.89
C PHE A 103 3.21 5.86 -9.86
N ASP A 104 2.50 6.98 -9.77
CA ASP A 104 3.13 8.31 -9.82
C ASP A 104 3.99 8.55 -8.57
N MET A 105 3.55 8.08 -7.40
CA MET A 105 4.34 8.12 -6.16
C MET A 105 5.60 7.25 -6.25
N MET A 106 5.48 6.05 -6.83
CA MET A 106 6.64 5.20 -7.08
C MET A 106 7.59 5.81 -8.11
N LEU A 107 7.06 6.45 -9.14
CA LEU A 107 7.86 7.09 -10.18
C LEU A 107 8.64 8.29 -9.64
N SER A 108 8.01 9.13 -8.81
CA SER A 108 8.66 10.31 -8.21
C SER A 108 9.80 9.92 -7.25
N ASN A 109 9.68 8.77 -6.58
CA ASN A 109 10.65 8.26 -5.61
C ASN A 109 11.53 7.11 -6.13
N LYS A 110 11.50 6.84 -7.44
CA LYS A 110 12.08 5.64 -8.08
C LYS A 110 13.50 5.29 -7.64
N ASN A 111 14.35 6.27 -7.36
CA ASN A 111 15.76 6.03 -7.04
C ASN A 111 16.00 5.55 -5.60
N ASN A 112 15.01 5.71 -4.71
CA ASN A 112 15.10 5.37 -3.30
C ASN A 112 13.99 4.39 -2.87
N LEU A 113 13.28 3.77 -3.82
CA LEU A 113 12.17 2.89 -3.46
C LEU A 113 12.66 1.69 -2.65
N PRO A 114 11.96 1.35 -1.55
CA PRO A 114 12.24 0.12 -0.84
C PRO A 114 11.87 -1.10 -1.71
N PRO A 115 12.49 -2.27 -1.47
CA PRO A 115 12.08 -3.52 -2.08
C PRO A 115 10.56 -3.70 -2.03
N THR A 116 9.96 -3.91 -3.20
CA THR A 116 8.51 -3.88 -3.38
C THR A 116 7.99 -5.21 -3.91
N ARG A 117 6.94 -5.76 -3.27
CA ARG A 117 6.22 -6.95 -3.74
C ARG A 117 4.71 -6.70 -3.76
N PHE A 118 4.01 -7.05 -4.83
CA PHE A 118 2.55 -7.08 -4.78
C PHE A 118 1.97 -8.26 -5.56
N ASP A 119 0.76 -8.68 -5.20
CA ASP A 119 0.04 -9.74 -5.90
C ASP A 119 -1.45 -9.44 -6.01
N CYS A 120 -2.11 -10.12 -6.94
CA CYS A 120 -3.55 -10.01 -7.14
C CYS A 120 -4.13 -11.32 -7.67
N GLY A 121 -5.36 -11.64 -7.26
CA GLY A 121 -6.09 -12.81 -7.73
C GLY A 121 -6.50 -12.65 -9.19
N LYS A 122 -6.40 -13.71 -9.99
CA LYS A 122 -6.74 -13.69 -11.42
C LYS A 122 -8.22 -13.41 -11.68
N ASP A 123 -9.07 -13.77 -10.73
CA ASP A 123 -10.52 -13.53 -10.78
C ASP A 123 -10.94 -12.30 -9.96
N ASP A 124 -9.97 -11.53 -9.45
CA ASP A 124 -10.21 -10.29 -8.70
C ASP A 124 -10.58 -9.16 -9.66
N LEU A 125 -11.57 -8.34 -9.28
CA LEU A 125 -11.99 -7.18 -10.08
C LEU A 125 -10.87 -6.13 -10.22
N LEU A 126 -9.86 -6.14 -9.34
CA LEU A 126 -8.70 -5.25 -9.38
C LEU A 126 -7.52 -5.81 -10.18
N ILE A 127 -7.66 -6.98 -10.83
CA ILE A 127 -6.56 -7.63 -11.55
C ILE A 127 -5.98 -6.76 -12.66
N GLU A 128 -6.84 -6.15 -13.49
CA GLU A 128 -6.40 -5.31 -14.60
C GLU A 128 -5.70 -4.02 -14.12
N HIS A 129 -6.11 -3.50 -12.96
CA HIS A 129 -5.45 -2.34 -12.34
C HIS A 129 -4.05 -2.70 -11.81
N ASN A 130 -3.89 -3.87 -11.20
CA ASN A 130 -2.59 -4.36 -10.73
C ASN A 130 -1.66 -4.73 -11.90
N ARG A 131 -2.19 -5.35 -12.96
CA ARG A 131 -1.45 -5.58 -14.22
C ARG A 131 -0.99 -4.29 -14.86
N LYS A 132 -1.84 -3.25 -14.88
CA LYS A 132 -1.49 -1.93 -15.37
C LYS A 132 -0.33 -1.33 -14.58
N LEU A 133 -0.40 -1.34 -13.24
CA LEU A 133 0.69 -0.88 -12.37
C LEU A 133 1.98 -1.64 -12.68
N HIS A 134 1.94 -2.97 -12.70
CA HIS A 134 3.09 -3.81 -13.06
C HIS A 134 3.73 -3.39 -14.39
N ASN A 135 2.93 -3.27 -15.45
CA ASN A 135 3.41 -2.88 -16.77
C ASN A 135 4.03 -1.47 -16.78
N GLN A 136 3.45 -0.52 -16.05
CA GLN A 136 4.01 0.82 -15.91
C GLN A 136 5.36 0.80 -15.17
N LEU A 137 5.49 0.01 -14.10
CA LEU A 137 6.75 -0.14 -13.36
C LEU A 137 7.83 -0.82 -14.22
N ILE A 138 7.48 -1.83 -15.02
CA ILE A 138 8.38 -2.47 -15.98
C ILE A 138 8.87 -1.45 -17.02
N ALA A 139 7.96 -0.68 -17.62
CA ALA A 139 8.30 0.34 -18.61
C ALA A 139 9.27 1.39 -18.05
N GLN A 140 9.11 1.73 -16.76
CA GLN A 140 9.98 2.66 -16.06
C GLN A 140 11.21 1.98 -15.43
N LYS A 141 11.43 0.67 -15.60
CA LYS A 141 12.56 -0.06 -15.00
C LYS A 141 12.63 0.11 -13.47
N ILE A 142 11.48 0.09 -12.81
CA ILE A 142 11.39 0.10 -11.33
C ILE A 142 11.45 -1.35 -10.84
N PRO A 143 12.45 -1.75 -10.04
CA PRO A 143 12.53 -3.11 -9.51
C PRO A 143 11.35 -3.43 -8.59
N HIS A 144 10.65 -4.54 -8.85
CA HIS A 144 9.55 -5.02 -8.02
C HIS A 144 9.29 -6.51 -8.31
N VAL A 145 8.59 -7.17 -7.38
CA VAL A 145 8.03 -8.51 -7.57
C VAL A 145 6.53 -8.39 -7.77
N TYR A 146 6.03 -8.94 -8.88
CA TYR A 146 4.59 -9.07 -9.14
C TYR A 146 4.25 -10.55 -9.38
N GLU A 147 3.21 -11.03 -8.71
CA GLU A 147 2.71 -12.41 -8.85
C GLU A 147 1.19 -12.39 -9.01
N GLU A 148 0.64 -13.36 -9.74
CA GLU A 148 -0.79 -13.58 -9.88
C GLU A 148 -1.13 -15.01 -9.46
N PHE A 149 -2.19 -15.18 -8.68
CA PHE A 149 -2.64 -16.49 -8.21
C PHE A 149 -4.14 -16.70 -8.46
N GLU A 150 -4.61 -17.94 -8.35
CA GLU A 150 -6.05 -18.23 -8.44
C GLU A 150 -6.79 -17.61 -7.25
N GLY A 151 -8.03 -17.16 -7.47
CA GLY A 151 -8.86 -16.52 -6.45
C GLY A 151 -9.31 -15.12 -6.82
N ALA A 152 -10.30 -14.62 -6.07
CA ALA A 152 -10.93 -13.33 -6.27
C ALA A 152 -10.62 -12.36 -5.10
N HIS A 153 -11.43 -11.31 -4.97
CA HIS A 153 -11.30 -10.30 -3.92
C HIS A 153 -11.80 -10.79 -2.55
N GLU A 154 -11.14 -11.78 -1.97
CA GLU A 154 -11.66 -12.54 -0.83
C GLU A 154 -10.61 -12.96 0.21
N TRP A 155 -11.08 -13.21 1.44
CA TRP A 155 -10.23 -13.59 2.57
C TRP A 155 -9.38 -14.84 2.36
N PRO A 156 -9.89 -15.94 1.78
CA PRO A 156 -9.07 -17.12 1.52
C PRO A 156 -7.82 -16.81 0.68
N TYR A 157 -7.97 -15.94 -0.33
CA TYR A 157 -6.84 -15.48 -1.14
C TYR A 157 -5.79 -14.75 -0.27
N TRP A 158 -6.21 -13.75 0.51
CA TRP A 158 -5.28 -12.97 1.33
C TRP A 158 -4.60 -13.80 2.43
N GLN A 159 -5.32 -14.73 3.04
CA GLN A 159 -4.78 -15.63 4.08
C GLN A 159 -3.69 -16.55 3.54
N GLU A 160 -3.83 -17.05 2.32
CA GLU A 160 -2.81 -17.89 1.69
C GLU A 160 -1.58 -17.04 1.30
N HIS A 161 -1.81 -15.89 0.67
CA HIS A 161 -0.74 -15.12 0.03
C HIS A 161 0.02 -14.18 0.96
N ILE A 162 -0.51 -13.81 2.13
CA ILE A 162 0.24 -13.02 3.13
C ILE A 162 1.55 -13.72 3.55
N LYS A 163 1.58 -15.05 3.54
CA LYS A 163 2.79 -15.85 3.80
C LYS A 163 3.93 -15.49 2.85
N LYS A 164 3.63 -15.22 1.57
CA LYS A 164 4.64 -14.82 0.58
C LYS A 164 5.23 -13.45 0.90
N SER A 165 4.42 -12.50 1.37
CA SER A 165 4.89 -11.18 1.83
C SER A 165 5.80 -11.30 3.06
N LEU A 166 5.42 -12.13 4.04
CA LEU A 166 6.26 -12.37 5.21
C LEU A 166 7.60 -13.02 4.85
N LEU A 167 7.59 -13.99 3.94
CA LEU A 167 8.83 -14.60 3.43
C LEU A 167 9.67 -13.61 2.62
N PHE A 168 9.03 -12.75 1.84
CA PHE A 168 9.71 -11.66 1.13
C PHE A 168 10.41 -10.71 2.11
N PHE A 169 9.72 -10.24 3.15
CA PHE A 169 10.30 -9.40 4.19
C PHE A 169 11.46 -10.07 4.94
N ASN A 170 11.33 -11.36 5.26
CA ASN A 170 12.40 -12.11 5.91
C ASN A 170 13.69 -12.21 5.08
N ASN A 171 13.62 -12.06 3.75
CA ASN A 171 14.79 -12.09 2.87
C ASN A 171 15.44 -10.72 2.67
N ILE A 172 14.86 -9.65 3.25
CA ILE A 172 15.44 -8.32 3.19
C ILE A 172 16.53 -8.23 4.24
N ASN A 173 17.77 -8.33 3.78
CA ASN A 173 18.94 -8.02 4.60
C ASN A 173 19.15 -6.51 4.57
N THR A 174 18.97 -5.85 5.71
CA THR A 174 19.35 -4.44 5.94
C THR A 174 20.50 -4.37 6.93
#